data_AF-A0AAU7QH41-F1
#
_entry.id   AF-A0AAU7QH41-F1
#
_cell.length_a   1.000
_cell.length_b   1.000
_cell.length_c   1.000
_cell.angle_alpha   90.00
_cell.angle_beta   90.00
_cell.angle_gamma   90.00
#
_symmetry.space_group_name_H-M   'P 1'
#
loop_
_entity.id
_entity.type
_entity.pdbx_description
1 polymer ?
#
loop_
_entity_poly.entity_id
_entity_poly.type
_entity_poly.pdbx_seq_one_letter_code
_entity_poly.pdbx_strand_id
1 'polypeptide(L)' 'MADIDGQTLLMAVQAVQTQIHSLEAQIDQAGEDDDVSDQEDLLMGYMRAAATLRVAYEAEELASSNLPPYDRLVPLRG' A
#
# COMPACT_ATOMS: atom_id res chain seq x y z
N MET A 1 0.84 20.35 5.90
CA MET A 1 1.06 19.31 4.89
C MET A 1 0.51 19.83 3.58
N ALA A 2 1.13 19.49 2.44
CA ALA A 2 0.50 19.79 1.16
C ALA A 2 -0.85 19.05 1.11
N ASP A 3 -1.91 19.71 0.67
CA ASP A 3 -3.18 19.04 0.40
C ASP A 3 -2.96 18.09 -0.77
N ILE A 4 -2.87 16.80 -0.47
CA ILE A 4 -2.83 15.74 -1.47
C ILE A 4 -4.28 15.42 -1.80
N ASP A 5 -4.70 15.63 -3.04
CA ASP A 5 -6.07 15.33 -3.44
C ASP A 5 -6.37 13.82 -3.38
N GLY A 6 -7.65 13.48 -3.27
CA GLY A 6 -8.11 12.11 -3.19
C GLY A 6 -7.69 11.22 -4.36
N GLN A 7 -7.52 11.77 -5.57
CA GLN A 7 -7.08 11.01 -6.73
C GLN A 7 -5.59 10.63 -6.61
N THR A 8 -4.78 11.53 -6.06
CA THR A 8 -3.37 11.30 -5.78
C THR A 8 -3.21 10.28 -4.65
N LEU A 9 -4.04 10.36 -3.60
CA LEU A 9 -4.08 9.34 -2.55
C LEU A 9 -4.47 7.98 -3.11
N LEU A 10 -5.48 7.91 -3.99
CA LEU A 10 -5.88 6.68 -4.67
C LEU A 10 -4.71 6.04 -5.43
N MET A 11 -4.01 6.83 -6.26
CA MET A 11 -2.86 6.34 -7.01
C MET A 11 -1.71 5.89 -6.10
N ALA A 12 -1.45 6.62 -5.02
CA ALA A 12 -0.42 6.27 -4.05
C ALA A 12 -0.73 4.94 -3.33
N VAL A 13 -1.97 4.75 -2.88
CA VAL A 13 -2.43 3.50 -2.26
C VAL A 13 -2.24 2.31 -3.21
N GLN A 14 -2.67 2.44 -4.46
CA GLN A 14 -2.57 1.37 -5.45
C GLN A 14 -1.11 1.02 -5.80
N ALA A 15 -0.25 2.03 -5.95
CA ALA A 15 1.17 1.84 -6.24
C ALA A 15 1.89 1.15 -5.08
N VAL A 16 1.64 1.60 -3.84
CA VAL A 16 2.19 0.98 -2.63
C VAL A 16 1.72 -0.46 -2.49
N GLN A 17 0.44 -0.74 -2.70
CA GLN A 17 -0.10 -2.10 -2.63
C GLN A 17 0.52 -3.02 -3.68
N THR A 18 0.72 -2.52 -4.90
CA THR A 18 1.40 -3.27 -5.96
C THR A 18 2.83 -3.63 -5.58
N GLN A 19 3.55 -2.69 -4.96
CA GLN A 19 4.92 -2.92 -4.53
C GLN A 19 5.00 -3.91 -3.36
N ILE A 20 4.07 -3.85 -2.41
CA ILE A 20 3.94 -4.85 -1.32
C ILE A 20 3.80 -6.25 -1.93
N HIS A 21 2.83 -6.44 -2.83
CA HIS A 21 2.64 -7.74 -3.48
C HIS A 21 3.86 -8.22 -4.28
N SER A 22 4.58 -7.29 -4.90
CA SER A 22 5.80 -7.61 -5.64
C SER A 22 6.93 -8.06 -4.71
N LEU A 23 7.08 -7.43 -3.53
CA LEU A 23 8.08 -7.80 -2.54
C LEU A 23 7.74 -9.13 -1.87
N GLU A 24 6.47 -9.33 -1.48
CA GLU A 24 5.97 -10.62 -0.98
C GLU A 24 6.29 -11.75 -1.96
N ALA A 25 5.95 -11.56 -3.25
CA ALA A 25 6.21 -12.57 -4.27
C ALA A 25 7.71 -12.85 -4.49
N GLN A 26 8.58 -11.84 -4.33
CA GLN A 26 10.02 -12.03 -4.42
C GLN A 26 10.56 -12.84 -3.23
N ILE A 27 10.09 -12.54 -2.03
CA ILE A 27 10.45 -13.25 -0.80
C ILE A 27 9.95 -14.71 -0.88
N ASP A 28 8.71 -14.93 -1.30
CA ASP A 28 8.12 -16.27 -1.43
C ASP A 28 8.81 -17.14 -2.50
N GLN A 29 9.42 -16.51 -3.51
CA GLN A 29 10.14 -17.21 -4.60
C GLN A 29 11.63 -17.41 -4.31
N ALA A 30 12.15 -16.79 -3.26
CA ALA A 30 13.54 -16.92 -2.86
C ALA A 30 13.84 -18.34 -2.37
N GLY A 31 15.02 -18.86 -2.74
CA GLY A 31 15.51 -20.15 -2.23
C GLY A 31 15.95 -20.04 -0.77
N GLU A 32 16.15 -21.18 -0.10
CA GLU A 32 16.58 -21.23 1.32
C GLU A 32 17.94 -20.55 1.57
N ASP A 33 18.79 -20.42 0.55
CA ASP A 33 20.12 -19.79 0.61
C ASP A 33 20.12 -18.31 0.16
N ASP A 34 18.99 -17.78 -0.31
CA ASP A 34 18.90 -16.40 -0.79
C ASP A 34 18.74 -15.42 0.40
N ASP A 35 19.55 -14.36 0.41
CA ASP A 35 19.39 -13.27 1.37
C ASP A 35 18.27 -12.31 0.90
N VAL A 36 17.18 -12.29 1.66
CA VAL A 36 15.99 -11.45 1.40
C VAL A 36 15.83 -10.32 2.41
N SER A 37 16.82 -10.07 3.28
CA SER A 37 16.72 -9.11 4.39
C SER A 37 16.39 -7.69 3.91
N ASP A 38 16.99 -7.24 2.81
CA ASP A 38 16.69 -5.93 2.21
C ASP A 38 15.22 -5.84 1.72
N GLN A 39 14.68 -6.90 1.15
CA GLN A 39 13.30 -6.99 0.66
C GLN A 39 12.32 -6.98 1.83
N GLU A 40 12.64 -7.68 2.92
CA GLU A 40 11.84 -7.68 4.15
C GLU A 40 11.82 -6.29 4.81
N ASP A 41 12.97 -5.62 4.89
CA ASP A 41 13.09 -4.26 5.41
C ASP A 41 12.29 -3.25 4.57
N LEU A 42 12.39 -3.35 3.24
CA LEU A 42 11.59 -2.55 2.32
C LEU A 42 10.10 -2.83 2.49
N LEU A 43 9.71 -4.10 2.58
CA LEU A 43 8.31 -4.52 2.79
C LEU A 43 7.74 -3.91 4.07
N MET A 44 8.50 -3.96 5.17
CA MET A 44 8.12 -3.30 6.42
C MET A 44 7.92 -1.79 6.26
N GLY A 45 8.78 -1.13 5.47
CA GLY A 45 8.63 0.29 5.12
C GLY A 45 7.33 0.57 4.35
N TYR A 46 7.05 -0.24 3.32
CA TYR A 46 5.82 -0.10 2.53
C TYR A 46 4.55 -0.39 3.34
N MET A 47 4.55 -1.37 4.25
CA MET A 47 3.41 -1.63 5.14
C MET A 47 3.10 -0.44 6.05
N ARG A 48 4.12 0.23 6.60
CA ARG A 48 3.94 1.45 7.40
C ARG A 48 3.40 2.61 6.56
N ALA A 49 3.90 2.76 5.34
CA ALA A 49 3.41 3.76 4.39
C ALA A 49 1.94 3.50 4.03
N ALA A 50 1.58 2.24 3.75
CA ALA A 50 0.20 1.83 3.45
C ALA A 50 -0.76 2.17 4.61
N ALA A 51 -0.37 1.89 5.86
CA ALA A 51 -1.17 2.24 7.03
C ALA A 51 -1.41 3.76 7.13
N THR A 52 -0.39 4.57 6.83
CA THR A 52 -0.50 6.03 6.84
C THR A 52 -1.39 6.54 5.71
N LEU A 53 -1.22 6.00 4.50
CA LEU A 53 -2.03 6.34 3.33
C LEU A 53 -3.49 5.96 3.52
N ARG A 54 -3.78 4.82 4.17
CA ARG A 54 -5.13 4.40 4.51
C ARG A 54 -5.84 5.45 5.35
N VAL A 55 -5.22 5.91 6.44
CA VAL A 55 -5.81 6.94 7.31
C VAL A 55 -6.09 8.24 6.55
N ALA A 56 -5.14 8.66 5.70
CA ALA A 56 -5.33 9.87 4.88
C ALA A 56 -6.45 9.71 3.85
N TYR A 57 -6.53 8.54 3.19
CA TYR A 57 -7.55 8.22 2.22
C TYR A 57 -8.95 8.15 2.85
N GLU A 58 -9.09 7.46 3.97
CA GLU A 58 -10.38 7.34 4.69
C GLU A 58 -10.88 8.72 5.16
N ALA A 59 -9.97 9.60 5.60
CA ALA A 59 -10.32 10.98 5.97
C ALA A 59 -10.84 11.79 4.76
N GLU A 60 -10.21 11.63 3.60
CA GLU A 60 -10.64 12.29 2.37
C GLU A 60 -11.93 11.68 1.81
N GLU A 61 -12.13 10.35 1.93
CA GLU A 61 -13.37 9.65 1.55
C GLU A 61 -14.56 10.16 2.37
N LEU A 62 -14.37 10.39 3.66
CA LEU A 62 -15.38 10.99 4.54
C LEU A 62 -15.70 12.45 4.16
N ALA A 63 -14.70 13.19 3.67
CA ALA A 63 -14.86 14.58 3.25
C ALA A 63 -15.42 14.73 1.83
N SER A 64 -15.16 13.76 0.95
CA SER A 64 -15.46 13.80 -0.49
C SER A 64 -16.27 12.58 -0.92
N SER A 65 -17.52 12.82 -1.33
CA SER A 65 -18.47 11.75 -1.70
C SER A 65 -18.15 10.99 -3.01
N ASN A 66 -17.04 11.31 -3.69
CA ASN A 66 -16.69 10.77 -5.00
C ASN A 66 -15.58 9.72 -4.98
N LEU A 67 -14.97 9.45 -3.82
CA LEU A 67 -13.93 8.44 -3.72
C LEU A 67 -14.54 7.04 -3.56
N PRO A 68 -13.97 6.01 -4.22
CA PRO A 68 -14.37 4.63 -3.94
C PRO A 68 -13.94 4.23 -2.52
N PRO A 69 -14.64 3.29 -1.86
CA PRO A 69 -14.22 2.81 -0.55
C PRO A 69 -12.84 2.15 -0.61
N TYR A 70 -12.03 2.38 0.44
CA TYR A 70 -10.66 1.86 0.52
C TYR A 70 -10.57 0.35 0.22
N ASP A 71 -11.52 -0.45 0.70
CA ASP A 71 -11.56 -1.90 0.50
C ASP A 71 -11.68 -2.32 -0.99
N ARG A 72 -12.11 -1.42 -1.88
CA ARG A 72 -12.07 -1.66 -3.34
C ARG A 72 -10.69 -1.42 -3.96
N LEU A 73 -9.83 -0.67 -3.29
CA LEU A 73 -8.46 -0.38 -3.76
C LEU A 73 -7.48 -1.47 -3.35
N VAL A 74 -7.69 -2.05 -2.18
CA VAL A 74 -6.87 -3.12 -1.63
C VAL A 74 -7.77 -4.33 -1.40
N PRO A 75 -7.91 -5.25 -2.38
CA PRO A 75 -8.72 -6.44 -2.18
C PRO A 75 -8.16 -7.22 -0.99
N LEU A 76 -8.99 -7.39 0.06
CA LEU A 76 -8.67 -8.31 1.15
C LEU A 76 -8.41 -9.69 0.54
N ARG A 77 -7.17 -10.17 0.63
CA ARG A 77 -6.89 -11.58 0.37
C ARG A 77 -7.67 -12.40 1.40
N GLY A 78 -8.58 -13.25 0.92
CA GLY A 78 -9.24 -14.28 1.72
C GLY A 78 -8.35 -15.51 1.89
#